data_AF-A0A925A6V7-F1
#
_entry.id   AF-A0A925A6V7-F1
#
_cell.length_a   1.000
_cell.length_b   1.000
_cell.length_c   1.000
_cell.angle_alpha   90.00
_cell.angle_beta   90.00
_cell.angle_gamma   90.00
#
_symmetry.space_group_name_H-M   'P 1'
#
loop_
_entity.id
_entity.type
_entity.pdbx_description
1 polymer ?
#
loop_
_entity_poly.entity_id
_entity_poly.type
_entity_poly.pdbx_seq_one_letter_code
_entity_poly.pdbx_strand_id
1 'polypeptide(L)'
;MSTVAPTFLQSTLLVSNREITMRLRSKAFLISTGILLLAALAPIVIGSVVSTNAEPTKMAVQRSVINALPELRQFAVTDVNTRAEAEKLVRSGAVEAAIVSNPKVSKLGITVIGRSSPPSAVISAVSVAPDLQLL
;
A
#
# COMPACT_ATOMS: atom_id res chain seq x y z
N MET A 1 -59.10 -36.40 -5.60
CA MET A 1 -57.68 -36.04 -5.42
C MET A 1 -57.64 -34.91 -4.39
N SER A 2 -57.18 -35.18 -3.17
CA SER A 2 -57.20 -34.19 -2.09
C SER A 2 -55.91 -33.37 -2.11
N THR A 3 -55.99 -32.10 -2.49
CA THR A 3 -54.86 -31.17 -2.39
C THR A 3 -54.77 -30.64 -0.97
N VAL A 4 -53.67 -30.95 -0.27
CA VAL A 4 -53.38 -30.39 1.06
C VAL A 4 -53.07 -28.89 0.89
N ALA A 5 -53.73 -28.05 1.69
CA ALA A 5 -53.49 -26.61 1.66
C ALA A 5 -52.09 -26.27 2.20
N PRO A 6 -51.38 -25.31 1.58
CA PRO A 6 -50.05 -24.92 2.03
C PRO A 6 -50.10 -24.28 3.42
N THR A 7 -49.07 -24.52 4.22
CA THR A 7 -48.93 -23.91 5.54
C THR A 7 -48.63 -22.41 5.42
N PHE A 8 -48.82 -21.65 6.50
CA PHE A 8 -48.53 -20.22 6.54
C PHE A 8 -47.08 -19.89 6.17
N LEU A 9 -46.12 -20.68 6.66
CA LEU A 9 -44.70 -20.51 6.32
C LEU A 9 -44.44 -20.76 4.84
N GLN A 10 -45.05 -21.79 4.26
CA GLN A 10 -44.90 -22.10 2.83
C GLN A 10 -45.45 -20.96 1.97
N SER A 11 -46.62 -20.42 2.33
CA SER A 11 -47.23 -19.29 1.65
C SER A 11 -46.36 -18.02 1.76
N THR A 12 -45.83 -17.73 2.95
CA THR A 12 -44.96 -16.57 3.20
C THR A 12 -43.66 -16.68 2.40
N LEU A 13 -42.97 -17.83 2.44
CA LEU A 13 -41.73 -18.03 1.70
C LEU A 13 -41.92 -17.89 0.20
N LEU A 14 -43.05 -18.35 -0.35
CA LEU A 14 -43.32 -18.24 -1.78
C LEU A 14 -43.47 -16.77 -2.21
N VAL A 15 -44.21 -15.97 -1.43
CA VAL A 15 -44.37 -14.53 -1.69
C VAL A 15 -43.05 -13.80 -1.49
N SER A 16 -42.33 -14.05 -0.39
CA SER A 16 -41.04 -13.43 -0.13
C SER A 16 -40.03 -13.72 -1.24
N ASN A 17 -39.94 -14.95 -1.74
CA ASN A 17 -39.06 -15.28 -2.86
C ASN A 17 -39.42 -14.50 -4.13
N ARG A 18 -40.72 -14.36 -4.44
CA ARG A 18 -41.17 -13.58 -5.60
C ARG A 18 -40.77 -12.11 -5.47
N GLU A 19 -41.08 -11.50 -4.33
CA GLU A 19 -40.82 -10.08 -4.10
C GLU A 19 -39.32 -9.77 -4.07
N ILE A 20 -38.51 -10.61 -3.43
CA ILE A 20 -37.04 -10.48 -3.45
C ILE A 20 -36.52 -10.59 -4.88
N THR A 21 -36.94 -11.62 -5.64
CA THR A 21 -36.49 -11.81 -7.02
C THR A 21 -36.87 -10.62 -7.92
N MET A 22 -38.08 -10.09 -7.76
CA MET A 22 -38.50 -8.88 -8.48
C MET A 22 -37.67 -7.65 -8.07
N ARG A 23 -37.34 -7.51 -6.79
CA ARG A 23 -36.52 -6.40 -6.30
C ARG A 23 -35.08 -6.49 -6.80
N LEU A 24 -34.48 -7.69 -6.78
CA LEU A 24 -33.12 -7.95 -7.28
C LEU A 24 -33.00 -7.67 -8.79
N ARG A 25 -34.07 -7.86 -9.55
CA ARG A 25 -34.12 -7.56 -11.00
C ARG A 25 -34.52 -6.12 -11.31
N SER A 26 -34.84 -5.33 -10.30
CA SER A 26 -35.23 -3.94 -10.50
C SER A 26 -34.02 -3.09 -10.87
N LYS A 27 -34.20 -2.16 -11.82
CA LYS A 27 -33.13 -1.23 -12.24
C LYS A 27 -32.61 -0.41 -11.05
N ALA A 28 -33.51 0.06 -10.19
CA ALA A 28 -33.14 0.87 -9.03
C ALA A 28 -32.23 0.11 -8.06
N PHE A 29 -32.53 -1.16 -7.76
CA PHE A 29 -31.69 -1.99 -6.91
C PHE A 29 -30.33 -2.25 -7.55
N LEU A 30 -30.31 -2.71 -8.81
CA LEU A 30 -29.07 -3.03 -9.51
C LEU A 30 -28.15 -1.80 -9.67
N ILE A 31 -28.70 -0.63 -9.96
CA ILE A 31 -27.93 0.62 -10.06
C ILE A 31 -27.35 0.98 -8.69
N SER A 32 -28.17 0.98 -7.63
CA SER A 32 -27.71 1.36 -6.29
C SER A 32 -26.65 0.39 -5.75
N THR A 33 -26.88 -0.92 -5.87
CA THR A 33 -25.91 -1.94 -5.50
C THR A 33 -24.65 -1.84 -6.36
N GLY A 34 -24.78 -1.59 -7.67
CA GLY A 34 -23.63 -1.39 -8.55
C GLY A 34 -22.78 -0.19 -8.12
N ILE A 35 -23.40 0.96 -7.83
CA ILE A 35 -22.69 2.15 -7.32
C ILE A 35 -22.02 1.84 -5.98
N LEU A 36 -22.71 1.18 -5.06
CA LEU A 36 -22.15 0.78 -3.77
C LEU A 36 -20.92 -0.12 -3.93
N LEU A 37 -21.01 -1.13 -4.80
CA LEU A 37 -19.91 -2.04 -5.10
C LEU A 37 -18.73 -1.29 -5.74
N LEU A 38 -18.99 -0.41 -6.69
CA LEU A 38 -17.95 0.41 -7.31
C LEU A 38 -17.29 1.33 -6.29
N ALA A 39 -18.05 1.99 -5.42
CA ALA A 39 -17.49 2.85 -4.38
C ALA A 39 -16.61 2.08 -3.38
N ALA A 40 -16.99 0.84 -3.04
CA ALA A 40 -16.21 -0.02 -2.16
C ALA A 40 -14.95 -0.60 -2.82
N LEU A 41 -15.06 -1.03 -4.09
CA LEU A 41 -13.98 -1.74 -4.80
C LEU A 41 -13.02 -0.81 -5.55
N ALA A 42 -13.49 0.33 -6.05
CA ALA A 42 -12.68 1.25 -6.85
C ALA A 42 -11.40 1.70 -6.11
N PRO A 43 -11.42 2.10 -4.83
CA PRO A 43 -10.19 2.49 -4.13
C PRO A 43 -9.15 1.36 -4.05
N ILE A 44 -9.60 0.11 -3.91
CA ILE A 44 -8.72 -1.06 -3.82
C ILE A 44 -8.05 -1.31 -5.17
N VAL A 45 -8.83 -1.31 -6.26
CA VAL A 45 -8.31 -1.52 -7.62
C VAL A 45 -7.40 -0.37 -8.03
N ILE A 46 -7.82 0.87 -7.81
CA ILE A 46 -7.01 2.05 -8.10
C ILE A 46 -5.73 2.03 -7.28
N GLY A 47 -5.82 1.75 -5.97
CA GLY A 47 -4.66 1.62 -5.09
C GLY A 47 -3.69 0.54 -5.54
N SER A 48 -4.18 -0.63 -5.95
CA SER A 48 -3.34 -1.72 -6.46
C SER A 48 -2.63 -1.36 -7.76
N VAL A 49 -3.32 -0.75 -8.72
CA VAL A 49 -2.73 -0.32 -10.00
C VAL A 49 -1.71 0.80 -9.78
N VAL A 50 -2.03 1.78 -8.95
CA VAL A 50 -1.11 2.87 -8.59
C VAL A 50 0.12 2.31 -7.87
N SER A 51 -0.05 1.37 -6.95
CA SER A 51 1.07 0.73 -6.25
C SER A 51 1.95 -0.10 -7.19
N THR A 52 1.38 -0.76 -8.19
CA THR A 52 2.14 -1.59 -9.14
C THR A 52 2.93 -0.74 -10.13
N ASN A 53 2.42 0.45 -10.47
CA ASN A 53 3.08 1.43 -11.34
C ASN A 53 3.82 2.52 -10.55
N ALA A 54 4.01 2.32 -9.24
CA ALA A 54 4.78 3.27 -8.45
C ALA A 54 6.22 3.30 -8.98
N GLU A 55 6.70 4.47 -9.37
CA GLU A 55 8.11 4.64 -9.73
C GLU A 55 8.99 4.16 -8.56
N PRO A 56 10.15 3.54 -8.85
CA PRO A 56 11.09 3.15 -7.81
C PRO A 56 11.41 4.37 -6.93
N THR A 57 11.36 4.19 -5.61
CA THR A 57 11.63 5.26 -4.64
C THR A 57 12.95 5.95 -4.98
N LYS A 58 12.87 7.24 -5.32
CA LYS A 58 14.04 8.07 -5.64
C LYS A 58 14.75 8.41 -4.35
N MET A 59 16.03 8.05 -4.27
CA MET A 59 16.82 8.24 -3.06
C MET A 59 18.18 8.85 -3.36
N ALA A 60 18.68 9.69 -2.46
CA ALA A 60 20.07 10.14 -2.51
C ALA A 60 20.93 9.28 -1.56
N VAL A 61 22.06 8.76 -2.03
CA VAL A 61 22.97 7.99 -1.18
C VAL A 61 24.35 8.60 -1.23
N GLN A 62 24.94 8.82 -0.05
CA GLN A 62 26.31 9.31 0.01
C GLN A 62 27.27 8.24 -0.53
N ARG A 63 28.22 8.63 -1.39
CA ARG A 63 29.17 7.70 -2.04
C ARG A 63 29.96 6.83 -1.04
N SER A 64 30.23 7.31 0.17
CA SER A 64 30.89 6.50 1.20
C SER A 64 30.04 5.33 1.69
N VAL A 65 28.71 5.42 1.56
CA VAL A 65 27.74 4.41 1.99
C VAL A 65 27.41 3.43 0.86
N ILE A 66 27.28 3.90 -0.39
CA ILE A 66 26.94 3.05 -1.54
C ILE A 66 27.95 1.91 -1.75
N ASN A 67 29.22 2.15 -1.41
CA ASN A 67 30.28 1.17 -1.52
C ASN A 67 30.18 0.06 -0.46
N ALA A 68 29.59 0.37 0.70
CA ALA A 68 29.39 -0.59 1.77
C ALA A 68 28.08 -1.41 1.61
N LEU A 69 27.10 -0.86 0.89
CA LEU A 69 25.77 -1.44 0.71
C LEU A 69 25.36 -1.43 -0.78
N PRO A 70 25.92 -2.33 -1.60
CA PRO A 70 25.65 -2.38 -3.04
C PRO A 70 24.18 -2.71 -3.36
N GLU A 71 23.47 -3.39 -2.45
CA GLU A 71 22.05 -3.75 -2.57
C GLU A 71 21.14 -2.53 -2.70
N LEU A 72 21.59 -1.35 -2.24
CA LEU A 72 20.84 -0.11 -2.38
C LEU A 72 20.67 0.33 -3.85
N ARG A 73 21.46 -0.21 -4.78
CA ARG A 73 21.33 0.11 -6.22
C ARG A 73 20.04 -0.42 -6.86
N GLN A 74 19.27 -1.25 -6.16
CA GLN A 74 17.92 -1.65 -6.62
C GLN A 74 16.91 -0.49 -6.55
N PHE A 75 17.24 0.58 -5.82
CA PHE A 75 16.46 1.82 -5.79
C PHE A 75 16.94 2.80 -6.87
N ALA A 76 16.13 3.82 -7.18
CA ALA A 76 16.56 4.92 -8.05
C ALA A 76 17.53 5.84 -7.30
N VAL A 77 18.80 5.45 -7.25
CA VAL A 77 19.83 6.11 -6.43
C VAL A 77 20.48 7.29 -7.16
N THR A 78 20.55 8.42 -6.48
CA THR A 78 21.37 9.59 -6.82
C THR A 78 22.58 9.64 -5.91
N ASP A 79 23.79 9.52 -6.47
CA ASP A 79 25.02 9.63 -5.70
C ASP A 79 25.29 11.08 -5.27
N VAL A 80 25.51 11.29 -3.98
CA VAL A 80 25.89 12.59 -3.42
C VAL A 80 27.24 12.49 -2.71
N ASN A 81 27.98 13.60 -2.69
CA ASN A 81 29.29 13.64 -2.07
C ASN A 81 29.19 14.04 -0.59
N THR A 82 28.22 14.89 -0.25
CA THR A 82 28.09 15.49 1.08
C THR A 82 26.70 15.35 1.66
N ARG A 83 26.61 15.45 2.99
CA ARG A 83 25.32 15.48 3.70
C ARG A 83 24.45 16.67 3.29
N ALA A 84 25.05 17.85 3.12
CA ALA A 84 24.31 19.07 2.77
C ALA A 84 23.66 18.97 1.39
N GLU A 85 24.35 18.35 0.43
CA GLU A 85 23.81 18.04 -0.90
C GLU A 85 22.60 17.09 -0.81
N ALA A 86 22.72 16.03 -0.01
CA ALA A 86 21.64 15.08 0.24
C ALA A 86 20.39 15.76 0.84
N GLU A 87 20.59 16.59 1.87
CA GLU A 87 19.51 17.35 2.52
C GLU A 87 18.83 18.32 1.56
N LYS A 88 19.60 18.96 0.67
CA LYS A 88 19.06 19.86 -0.36
C LYS A 88 18.14 19.11 -1.31
N LEU A 89 18.52 17.91 -1.78
CA LEU A 89 17.71 17.10 -2.69
C LEU A 89 16.41 16.61 -2.04
N VAL A 90 16.45 16.19 -0.77
CA VAL A 90 15.25 15.82 0.00
C VAL A 90 14.34 17.04 0.17
N ARG A 91 14.91 18.20 0.48
CA ARG A 91 14.15 19.44 0.69
C ARG A 91 13.53 19.98 -0.60
N SER A 92 14.21 19.82 -1.74
CA SER A 92 13.67 20.21 -3.05
C SER A 92 12.64 19.23 -3.60
N GLY A 93 12.48 18.05 -2.98
CA GLY A 93 11.59 16.98 -3.47
C GLY A 93 12.13 16.25 -4.69
N ALA A 94 13.42 16.40 -5.01
CA ALA A 94 14.05 15.65 -6.09
C ALA A 94 14.20 14.16 -5.73
N VAL A 95 14.36 13.88 -4.43
CA VAL A 95 14.38 12.53 -3.86
C VAL A 95 13.44 12.48 -2.64
N GLU A 96 12.89 11.30 -2.35
CA GLU A 96 12.00 11.08 -1.22
C GLU A 96 12.76 10.94 0.10
N ALA A 97 13.96 10.37 0.04
CA ALA A 97 14.82 10.13 1.19
C ALA A 97 16.30 10.22 0.82
N ALA A 98 17.15 10.40 1.82
CA ALA A 98 18.59 10.28 1.66
C ALA A 98 19.23 9.39 2.72
N ILE A 99 20.30 8.69 2.34
CA ILE A 99 21.17 7.93 3.27
C ILE A 99 22.55 8.59 3.28
N VAL A 100 22.98 9.01 4.46
CA VAL A 100 24.28 9.65 4.66
C VAL A 100 25.09 8.88 5.70
N SER A 101 26.41 8.93 5.58
CA SER A 101 27.33 8.36 6.58
C SER A 101 27.28 9.19 7.86
N ASN A 102 27.11 8.53 8.99
CA ASN A 102 27.11 9.14 10.32
C ASN A 102 27.68 8.19 11.39
N PRO A 103 28.97 7.84 11.30
CA PRO A 103 29.62 6.90 12.23
C PRO A 103 29.76 7.43 13.65
N LYS A 104 29.63 8.75 13.87
CA LYS A 104 29.80 9.36 15.19
C LYS A 104 28.55 9.26 16.07
N VAL A 105 27.37 9.13 15.45
CA VAL A 105 26.07 9.18 16.16
C VAL A 105 25.29 7.88 16.00
N SER A 106 25.38 7.24 14.84
CA SER A 106 24.60 6.04 14.53
C SER A 106 25.41 4.77 14.76
N LYS A 107 24.82 3.78 15.46
CA LYS A 107 25.40 2.43 15.62
C LYS A 107 25.57 1.71 14.28
N LEU A 108 24.72 2.00 13.30
CA LEU A 108 24.81 1.47 11.93
C LEU A 108 25.77 2.27 11.05
N GLY A 109 26.37 3.35 11.57
CA GLY A 109 27.26 4.22 10.81
C GLY A 109 26.57 5.04 9.71
N ILE A 110 25.25 5.00 9.62
CA ILE A 110 24.42 5.71 8.63
C ILE A 110 23.25 6.44 9.27
N THR A 111 22.71 7.44 8.58
CA THR A 111 21.49 8.14 8.96
C THR A 111 20.59 8.27 7.74
N VAL A 112 19.32 7.92 7.93
CA VAL A 112 18.27 8.14 6.94
C VAL A 112 17.63 9.51 7.17
N ILE A 113 17.55 10.32 6.13
CA ILE A 113 16.97 11.66 6.14
C ILE A 113 15.67 11.60 5.33
N GLY A 114 14.54 11.81 5.99
CA GLY A 114 13.24 12.02 5.36
C GLY A 114 12.87 13.50 5.32
N ARG A 115 11.80 13.84 4.60
CA ARG A 115 11.31 15.21 4.50
C ARG A 115 10.32 15.56 5.63
N SER A 116 9.11 15.03 5.54
CA SER A 116 7.98 15.35 6.44
C SER A 116 7.39 14.12 7.12
N SER A 117 7.65 12.93 6.58
CA SER A 117 7.21 11.65 7.11
C SER A 117 8.38 10.66 7.09
N PRO A 118 8.39 9.66 8.00
CA PRO A 118 9.41 8.62 7.98
C PRO A 118 9.38 7.86 6.65
N PRO A 119 10.52 7.69 5.95
CA PRO A 119 10.58 6.92 4.72
C PRO A 119 10.66 5.43 5.05
N SER A 120 9.52 4.81 5.37
CA SER A 120 9.44 3.44 5.90
C SER A 120 10.11 2.41 4.98
N ALA A 121 9.92 2.50 3.66
CA ALA A 121 10.54 1.59 2.69
C ALA A 121 12.08 1.61 2.77
N VAL A 122 12.65 2.80 2.93
CA VAL A 122 14.10 3.00 3.06
C VAL A 122 14.61 2.46 4.38
N ILE A 123 13.89 2.75 5.47
CA ILE A 123 14.24 2.27 6.80
C ILE A 123 14.23 0.74 6.83
N SER A 124 13.20 0.10 6.26
CA SER A 124 13.12 -1.36 6.14
C SER A 124 14.27 -1.94 5.33
N ALA A 125 14.69 -1.28 4.23
CA ALA A 125 15.77 -1.77 3.38
C ALA A 125 17.16 -1.74 4.04
N VAL A 126 17.39 -0.86 5.02
CA VAL A 126 18.66 -0.79 5.77
C VAL A 126 18.55 -1.38 7.18
N SER A 127 17.41 -1.98 7.51
CA SER A 127 17.17 -2.61 8.81
C SER A 127 17.78 -4.01 8.86
N VAL A 128 18.43 -4.34 9.97
CA VAL A 128 18.92 -5.69 10.24
C VAL A 128 17.82 -6.45 11.00
N ALA A 129 17.26 -7.49 10.40
CA ALA A 129 16.29 -8.35 11.07
C ALA A 129 17.00 -9.29 12.06
N PRO A 130 16.47 -9.48 13.29
CA PRO A 130 17.01 -10.46 14.23
C PRO A 130 16.67 -11.89 13.78
N ASP A 131 17.43 -12.86 14.29
CA ASP A 131 17.16 -14.28 14.06
C ASP A 131 15.86 -14.71 14.77
N LEU A 132 15.04 -15.54 14.13
CA LEU A 132 13.74 -15.98 14.64
C LEU A 132 13.74 -17.50 14.82
N GLN A 133 13.62 -17.95 16.08
CA GLN A 133 13.42 -19.35 16.42
C GLN A 133 11.98 -19.57 16.89
N LEU A 134 11.23 -20.42 16.17
CA LEU A 134 9.92 -20.91 16.57
C LEU A 134 10.10 -22.25 17.30
N LEU A 135 9.51 -22.39 18.49
CA LEU A 135 9.56 -23.59 19.34
C LEU A 135 8.26 -24.39 19.25
#